data_AF-A0A1A8R9Z8-F1
#
_entry.id   AF-A0A1A8R9Z8-F1
#
_cell.length_a   1.000
_cell.length_b   1.000
_cell.length_c   1.000
_cell.angle_alpha   90.00
_cell.angle_beta   90.00
_cell.angle_gamma   90.00
#
_symmetry.space_group_name_H-M   'P 1'
#
loop_
_entity.id
_entity.type
_entity.pdbx_description
1 polymer ?
#
loop_
_entity_poly.entity_id
_entity_poly.type
_entity_poly.pdbx_seq_one_letter_code
_entity_poly.pdbx_strand_id
1 'polypeptide(L)'
;MPPKKQQLKPTANVSSSLDLESEDISLETTVPTTEDVSSSDEHRDGSQKVTRQLIERKELLHNVQLLKIELSQKNLVIDNMKADHMSKIDELEERLNDALHQKQVLTLRLDSQLKLAQEDNRKQQSLRRQEMEAILLRQQQLEETNRQLCEKAGELRRSLRDLDISQERYQELRSLPEDKLSIQEYVAIRFYEAMNPLRTQLTHLSEQKSYLTEELELHRNKMKVLMESYDEERRLRSELELRSQRLTLELADTKQLIQEGDYRRDNYPNIKRERDTFEADLKELTKRFETVER
;
A
#
# COMPACT_ATOMS: atom_id res chain seq x y z
N MET A 1 0.19 43.81 9.98
CA MET A 1 -0.32 45.10 10.51
C MET A 1 -0.34 45.02 12.04
N PRO A 2 0.32 45.92 12.77
CA PRO A 2 0.38 45.87 14.24
C PRO A 2 -0.62 46.85 14.89
N PRO A 3 -1.18 46.56 16.08
CA PRO A 3 -1.78 47.60 16.89
C PRO A 3 -0.79 48.16 17.93
N LYS A 4 -0.71 49.48 17.84
CA LYS A 4 -0.21 50.53 18.73
C LYS A 4 -0.04 50.17 20.22
N LYS A 5 1.18 50.46 20.70
CA LYS A 5 1.54 50.67 22.11
C LYS A 5 0.81 51.91 22.66
N GLN A 6 0.06 51.74 23.75
CA GLN A 6 -0.37 52.85 24.60
C GLN A 6 0.58 52.96 25.79
N GLN A 7 1.21 54.13 25.90
CA GLN A 7 2.02 54.55 27.03
C GLN A 7 1.09 54.91 28.19
N LEU A 8 1.28 54.28 29.34
CA LEU A 8 0.73 54.73 30.62
C LEU A 8 1.89 55.25 31.48
N LYS A 9 1.68 56.48 31.98
CA LYS A 9 2.61 57.31 32.74
C LYS A 9 2.92 56.67 34.12
N PRO A 10 4.13 56.86 34.66
CA PRO A 10 4.42 56.54 36.06
C PRO A 10 3.87 57.65 36.95
N THR A 11 2.94 57.33 37.86
CA THR A 11 2.60 58.18 39.00
C THR A 11 3.64 57.97 40.09
N ALA A 12 4.35 59.05 40.41
CA ALA A 12 5.35 59.11 41.46
C ALA A 12 4.72 58.87 42.84
N ASN A 13 5.33 57.96 43.60
CA ASN A 13 5.18 57.87 45.04
C ASN A 13 5.85 59.10 45.66
N VAL A 14 5.08 59.93 46.35
CA VAL A 14 5.60 60.94 47.27
C VAL A 14 5.10 60.55 48.65
N SER A 15 6.01 60.01 49.44
CA SER A 15 5.83 59.74 50.86
C SER A 15 5.53 61.06 51.58
N SER A 16 4.37 61.17 52.22
CA SER A 16 4.09 62.21 53.20
C SER A 16 4.62 61.75 54.56
N SER A 17 5.82 62.21 54.91
CA SER A 17 6.29 62.25 56.30
C SER A 17 5.65 63.49 56.94
N LEU A 18 4.67 63.28 57.82
CA LEU A 18 4.11 64.32 58.68
C LEU A 18 4.57 63.98 60.10
N ASP A 19 5.61 64.69 60.53
CA ASP A 19 6.06 64.73 61.91
C ASP A 19 4.96 65.36 62.77
N LEU A 20 4.37 64.54 63.65
CA LEU A 20 3.49 64.95 64.72
C LEU A 20 4.37 65.40 65.89
N GLU A 21 4.64 66.70 65.97
CA GLU A 21 5.15 67.33 67.18
C GLU A 21 4.04 67.35 68.24
N SER A 22 4.18 66.48 69.22
CA SER A 22 3.40 66.44 70.45
C SER A 22 4.32 66.74 71.61
N GLU A 23 4.24 67.93 72.21
CA GLU A 23 4.79 68.20 73.55
C GLU A 23 3.89 69.18 74.34
N ASP A 24 3.15 68.58 75.28
CA ASP A 24 2.92 68.98 76.68
C ASP A 24 2.67 70.46 77.03
N ILE A 25 1.37 70.78 77.18
CA ILE A 25 0.91 71.93 77.97
C ILE A 25 0.94 71.54 79.45
N SER A 26 2.03 71.87 80.13
CA SER A 26 2.17 71.77 81.58
C SER A 26 1.27 72.79 82.30
N LEU A 27 0.30 72.29 83.06
CA LEU A 27 -0.62 73.04 83.92
C LEU A 27 0.03 73.31 85.29
N GLU A 28 0.68 74.46 85.45
CA GLU A 28 1.15 74.90 86.76
C GLU A 28 0.01 75.62 87.51
N THR A 29 -0.32 75.05 88.67
CA THR A 29 -1.35 75.49 89.60
C THR A 29 -0.70 76.37 90.66
N THR A 30 -0.94 77.68 90.65
CA THR A 30 -0.62 78.54 91.80
C THR A 30 -1.86 79.24 92.34
N VAL A 31 -2.13 78.87 93.59
CA VAL A 31 -3.13 79.34 94.56
C VAL A 31 -3.23 80.87 94.62
N PRO A 32 -4.45 81.47 94.57
CA PRO A 32 -4.63 82.89 94.85
C PRO A 32 -4.76 83.13 96.36
N THR A 33 -3.81 83.83 96.96
CA THR A 33 -3.96 84.44 98.29
C THR A 33 -4.86 85.66 98.20
N THR A 34 -5.97 85.53 98.91
CA THR A 34 -6.96 86.54 99.29
C THR A 34 -6.35 87.73 100.02
N GLU A 35 -6.72 88.94 99.64
CA GLU A 35 -7.01 90.03 100.58
C GLU A 35 -8.29 90.75 100.11
N ASP A 36 -9.37 90.52 100.87
CA ASP A 36 -10.59 91.34 100.93
C ASP A 36 -10.23 92.73 101.50
N VAL A 37 -10.93 93.84 101.32
CA VAL A 37 -12.37 94.12 101.38
C VAL A 37 -12.58 95.53 100.83
N SER A 38 -13.65 95.73 100.05
CA SER A 38 -14.12 97.04 99.58
C SER A 38 -15.59 97.25 99.97
N SER A 39 -15.89 98.48 100.42
CA SER A 39 -17.21 99.13 100.51
C SER A 39 -18.19 98.60 101.58
N SER A 40 -18.38 99.33 102.69
CA SER A 40 -19.33 100.46 102.85
C SER A 40 -20.66 99.99 103.45
N ASP A 41 -21.01 100.50 104.62
CA ASP A 41 -22.36 100.36 105.16
C ASP A 41 -22.68 101.54 106.08
N GLU A 42 -23.66 102.35 105.68
CA GLU A 42 -24.85 102.57 106.50
C GLU A 42 -26.01 102.96 105.55
N HIS A 43 -27.08 102.16 105.52
CA HIS A 43 -28.44 102.58 105.94
C HIS A 43 -29.46 101.46 105.63
N ARG A 44 -30.29 101.15 106.63
CA ARG A 44 -31.17 99.97 106.78
C ARG A 44 -32.43 100.04 105.91
N ASP A 45 -32.76 98.95 105.17
CA ASP A 45 -34.09 98.27 105.07
C ASP A 45 -34.19 97.13 103.99
N GLY A 46 -33.06 96.53 103.55
CA GLY A 46 -33.03 95.51 102.46
C GLY A 46 -32.91 94.03 102.87
N SER A 47 -32.79 93.73 104.17
CA SER A 47 -32.22 92.48 104.71
C SER A 47 -32.94 91.17 104.32
N GLN A 48 -34.27 91.18 104.14
CA GLN A 48 -35.03 89.96 103.79
C GLN A 48 -34.95 89.57 102.30
N LYS A 49 -34.67 90.52 101.40
CA LYS A 49 -34.43 90.21 99.97
C LYS A 49 -33.04 89.61 99.77
N VAL A 50 -32.07 90.08 100.56
CA VAL A 50 -30.66 89.66 100.47
C VAL A 50 -30.47 88.18 100.85
N THR A 51 -31.18 87.67 101.87
CA THR A 51 -31.05 86.26 102.30
C THR A 51 -31.67 85.27 101.31
N ARG A 52 -32.82 85.59 100.70
CA ARG A 52 -33.45 84.77 99.66
C ARG A 52 -32.62 84.75 98.37
N GLN A 53 -32.09 85.90 97.96
CA GLN A 53 -31.16 86.03 96.85
C GLN A 53 -29.86 85.26 97.08
N LEU A 54 -29.38 85.17 98.33
CA LEU A 54 -28.17 84.41 98.68
C LEU A 54 -28.38 82.89 98.56
N ILE A 55 -29.55 82.38 98.98
CA ILE A 55 -29.91 80.97 98.88
C ILE A 55 -30.09 80.58 97.41
N GLU A 56 -30.84 81.38 96.65
CA GLU A 56 -31.04 81.18 95.21
C GLU A 56 -29.70 81.21 94.45
N ARG A 57 -28.78 82.11 94.83
CA ARG A 57 -27.42 82.14 94.28
C ARG A 57 -26.62 80.87 94.61
N LYS A 58 -26.75 80.32 95.82
CA LYS A 58 -26.09 79.06 96.20
C LYS A 58 -26.67 77.86 95.47
N GLU A 59 -27.99 77.79 95.29
CA GLU A 59 -28.67 76.75 94.51
C GLU A 59 -28.27 76.82 93.03
N LEU A 60 -28.24 78.02 92.44
CA LEU A 60 -27.77 78.22 91.07
C LEU A 60 -26.30 77.82 90.91
N LEU A 61 -25.43 78.15 91.87
CA LEU A 61 -24.03 77.73 91.87
C LEU A 61 -23.88 76.21 91.94
N HIS A 62 -24.67 75.54 92.78
CA HIS A 62 -24.67 74.09 92.88
C HIS A 62 -25.18 73.43 91.58
N ASN A 63 -26.26 73.96 90.99
CA ASN A 63 -26.77 73.50 89.69
C ASN A 63 -25.72 73.67 88.58
N VAL A 64 -24.99 74.79 88.58
CA VAL A 64 -23.88 75.00 87.64
C VAL A 64 -22.76 73.97 87.87
N GLN A 65 -22.43 73.64 89.12
CA GLN A 65 -21.45 72.58 89.42
C GLN A 65 -21.93 71.20 88.93
N LEU A 66 -23.19 70.84 89.17
CA LEU A 66 -23.78 69.59 88.67
C LEU A 66 -23.75 69.54 87.14
N LEU A 67 -24.13 70.62 86.46
CA LEU A 67 -24.07 70.71 84.99
C LEU A 67 -22.63 70.60 84.47
N LYS A 68 -21.64 71.16 85.18
CA LYS A 68 -20.22 71.00 84.81
C LYS A 68 -19.76 69.55 84.94
N ILE A 69 -20.20 68.84 85.98
CA ILE A 69 -19.89 67.42 86.18
C ILE A 69 -20.59 66.57 85.11
N GLU A 70 -21.87 66.82 84.81
CA GLU A 70 -22.58 66.10 83.76
C GLU A 70 -21.96 66.35 82.39
N LEU A 71 -21.55 67.59 82.11
CA LEU A 71 -20.84 67.94 80.88
C LEU A 71 -19.49 67.23 80.79
N SER A 72 -18.70 67.19 81.87
CA SER A 72 -17.41 66.50 81.86
C SER A 72 -17.58 64.98 81.71
N GLN A 73 -18.60 64.38 82.33
CA GLN A 73 -18.95 62.97 82.13
C GLN A 73 -19.38 62.68 80.69
N LYS A 74 -20.23 63.52 80.09
CA LYS A 74 -20.61 63.38 78.67
C LYS A 74 -19.42 63.56 77.73
N ASN A 75 -18.51 64.49 78.02
CA ASN A 75 -17.27 64.64 77.26
C ASN A 75 -16.40 63.40 77.38
N LEU A 76 -16.24 62.83 78.58
CA LEU A 76 -15.51 61.58 78.78
C LEU A 76 -16.12 60.41 77.98
N VAL A 77 -17.45 60.30 77.95
CA VAL A 77 -18.14 59.28 77.14
C VAL A 77 -17.90 59.50 75.64
N ILE A 78 -17.97 60.75 75.16
CA ILE A 78 -17.69 61.08 73.77
C ILE A 78 -16.24 60.72 73.40
N ASP A 79 -15.28 61.05 74.26
CA ASP A 79 -13.87 60.78 74.00
C ASP A 79 -13.57 59.28 74.03
N ASN A 80 -14.21 58.52 74.92
CA ASN A 80 -14.12 57.06 74.92
C ASN A 80 -14.72 56.46 73.62
N MET A 81 -15.91 56.90 73.21
CA MET A 81 -16.51 56.46 71.94
C MET A 81 -15.64 56.81 70.73
N LYS A 82 -14.99 57.98 70.73
CA LYS A 82 -14.03 58.35 69.67
C LYS A 82 -12.83 57.41 69.68
N ALA A 83 -12.27 57.09 70.85
CA ALA A 83 -11.16 56.16 70.97
C ALA A 83 -11.53 54.76 70.44
N ASP A 84 -12.72 54.25 70.81
CA ASP A 84 -13.24 52.97 70.32
C ASP A 84 -13.43 52.99 68.79
N HIS A 85 -13.98 54.07 68.23
CA HIS A 85 -14.15 54.21 66.79
C HIS A 85 -12.82 54.33 66.05
N MET A 86 -11.85 55.08 66.59
CA MET A 86 -10.50 55.16 66.02
C MET A 86 -9.82 53.80 66.03
N SER A 87 -9.84 53.09 67.17
CA SER A 87 -9.34 51.71 67.24
C SER A 87 -10.04 50.80 66.23
N LYS A 88 -11.35 51.00 66.00
CA LYS A 88 -12.09 50.19 65.04
C LYS A 88 -11.70 50.50 63.59
N ILE A 89 -11.42 51.76 63.28
CA ILE A 89 -10.93 52.19 61.97
C ILE A 89 -9.57 51.53 61.73
N ASP A 90 -8.65 51.62 62.69
CA ASP A 90 -7.31 51.04 62.57
C ASP A 90 -7.37 49.51 62.33
N GLU A 91 -8.21 48.78 63.07
CA GLU A 91 -8.44 47.35 62.84
C GLU A 91 -8.99 47.03 61.43
N LEU A 92 -9.89 47.86 60.92
CA LEU A 92 -10.49 47.65 59.60
C LEU A 92 -9.49 47.98 58.47
N GLU A 93 -8.65 48.99 58.67
CA GLU A 93 -7.57 49.34 57.76
C GLU A 93 -6.50 48.25 57.70
N GLU A 94 -6.10 47.69 58.85
CA GLU A 94 -5.18 46.55 58.91
C GLU A 94 -5.76 45.33 58.17
N ARG A 95 -7.02 44.98 58.42
CA ARG A 95 -7.70 43.87 57.71
C ARG A 95 -7.82 44.12 56.21
N LEU A 96 -8.06 45.36 55.78
CA LEU A 96 -8.11 45.71 54.37
C LEU A 96 -6.73 45.55 53.72
N ASN A 97 -5.67 46.02 54.40
CA ASN A 97 -4.30 45.88 53.94
C ASN A 97 -3.89 44.39 53.81
N ASP A 98 -4.26 43.56 54.78
CA ASP A 98 -4.05 42.11 54.72
C ASP A 98 -4.78 41.47 53.54
N ALA A 99 -6.05 41.82 53.32
CA ALA A 99 -6.83 41.31 52.20
C ALA A 99 -6.24 41.74 50.84
N LEU A 100 -5.75 42.97 50.74
CA LEU A 100 -5.06 43.47 49.55
C LEU A 100 -3.74 42.73 49.30
N HIS A 101 -2.96 42.50 50.36
CA HIS A 101 -1.73 41.73 50.27
C HIS A 101 -1.99 40.29 49.80
N GLN A 102 -2.96 39.61 50.41
CA GLN A 102 -3.37 38.26 50.01
C GLN A 102 -3.83 38.21 48.55
N LYS A 103 -4.65 39.18 48.12
CA LYS A 103 -5.07 39.30 46.71
C LYS A 103 -3.87 39.44 45.78
N GLN A 104 -2.89 40.27 46.13
CA GLN A 104 -1.70 40.49 45.31
C GLN A 104 -0.86 39.20 45.20
N VAL A 105 -0.66 38.48 46.31
CA VAL A 105 0.04 37.20 46.34
C VAL A 105 -0.68 36.16 45.47
N LEU A 106 -2.00 36.05 45.58
CA LEU A 106 -2.79 35.13 44.77
C LEU A 106 -2.73 35.46 43.28
N THR A 107 -2.75 36.76 42.94
CA THR A 107 -2.66 37.23 41.55
C THR A 107 -1.30 36.85 40.96
N LEU A 108 -0.20 37.10 41.69
CA LEU A 108 1.14 36.73 41.27
C LEU A 108 1.31 35.22 41.11
N ARG A 109 0.71 34.43 42.01
CA ARG A 109 0.74 32.96 41.92
C ARG A 109 -0.02 32.45 40.70
N LEU A 110 -1.19 33.01 40.41
CA LEU A 110 -1.98 32.65 39.23
C LEU A 110 -1.25 33.03 37.94
N ASP A 111 -0.70 34.25 37.87
CA ASP A 111 0.07 34.71 36.70
C ASP A 111 1.31 33.84 36.47
N SER A 112 2.00 33.43 37.53
CA SER A 112 3.14 32.51 37.44
C SER A 112 2.70 31.14 36.91
N GLN A 113 1.61 30.56 37.43
CA GLN A 113 1.08 29.29 36.95
C GLN A 113 0.61 29.34 35.50
N LEU A 114 -0.04 30.43 35.09
CA LEU A 114 -0.46 30.63 33.71
C LEU A 114 0.74 30.73 32.76
N LYS A 115 1.78 31.46 33.14
CA LYS A 115 3.01 31.56 32.34
C LYS A 115 3.70 30.20 32.19
N LEU A 116 3.85 29.44 33.28
CA LEU A 116 4.44 28.11 33.23
C LEU A 116 3.62 27.16 32.34
N ALA A 117 2.29 27.14 32.49
CA ALA A 117 1.42 26.31 31.66
C ALA A 117 1.50 26.69 30.17
N GLN A 118 1.60 27.98 29.85
CA GLN A 118 1.77 28.44 28.46
C GLN A 118 3.13 28.03 27.89
N GLU A 119 4.21 28.16 28.67
CA GLU A 119 5.55 27.75 28.26
C GLU A 119 5.63 26.23 28.03
N ASP A 120 5.07 25.44 28.94
CA ASP A 120 5.04 23.98 28.81
C ASP A 120 4.20 23.52 27.63
N ASN A 121 3.04 24.16 27.39
CA ASN A 121 2.22 23.86 26.21
C ASN A 121 2.96 24.17 24.90
N ARG A 122 3.70 25.29 24.85
CA ARG A 122 4.55 25.64 23.71
C ARG A 122 5.66 24.63 23.47
N LYS A 123 6.36 24.19 24.53
CA LYS A 123 7.40 23.15 24.45
C LYS A 123 6.82 21.82 23.97
N GLN A 124 5.68 21.40 24.51
CA GLN A 124 5.00 20.17 24.05
C GLN A 124 4.52 20.29 22.61
N GLN A 125 4.05 21.47 22.18
CA GLN A 125 3.65 21.69 20.80
C GLN A 125 4.85 21.64 19.85
N SER A 126 6.00 22.22 20.23
CA SER A 126 7.22 22.15 19.40
C SER A 126 7.75 20.74 19.30
N LEU A 127 7.77 19.97 20.40
CA LEU A 127 8.17 18.57 20.40
C LEU A 127 7.27 17.72 19.50
N ARG A 128 5.95 17.84 19.64
CA ARG A 128 5.00 17.13 18.76
C ARG A 128 5.16 17.48 17.30
N ARG A 129 5.47 18.74 16.98
CA ARG A 129 5.76 19.15 15.59
C ARG A 129 7.03 18.49 15.07
N GLN A 130 8.11 18.49 15.85
CA GLN A 130 9.36 17.84 15.46
C GLN A 130 9.20 16.32 15.28
N GLU A 131 8.46 15.66 16.17
CA GLU A 131 8.13 14.24 16.04
C GLU A 131 7.30 13.95 14.78
N MET A 132 6.29 14.79 14.51
CA MET A 132 5.47 14.68 13.32
C MET A 132 6.29 14.87 12.03
N GLU A 133 7.18 15.86 11.99
CA GLU A 133 8.09 16.10 10.87
C GLU A 133 9.05 14.91 10.65
N ALA A 134 9.59 14.33 11.72
CA ALA A 134 10.45 13.15 11.64
C ALA A 134 9.70 11.92 11.11
N ILE A 135 8.46 11.70 11.55
CA ILE A 135 7.59 10.62 11.05
C ILE A 135 7.28 10.83 9.56
N LEU A 136 6.91 12.05 9.16
CA LEU A 136 6.61 12.37 7.77
C LEU A 136 7.82 12.15 6.86
N LEU A 137 9.01 12.58 7.29
CA LEU A 137 10.24 12.37 6.54
C LEU A 137 10.54 10.87 6.37
N ARG A 138 10.40 10.09 7.45
CA ARG A 138 10.59 8.63 7.40
C ARG A 138 9.55 7.97 6.50
N GLN A 139 8.29 8.41 6.55
CA GLN A 139 7.22 7.91 5.70
C GLN A 139 7.54 8.18 4.22
N GLN A 140 7.98 9.40 3.89
CA GLN A 140 8.37 9.74 2.53
C GLN A 140 9.52 8.85 2.02
N GLN A 141 10.55 8.62 2.84
CA GLN A 141 11.64 7.70 2.49
C GLN A 141 11.16 6.26 2.26
N LEU A 142 10.21 5.79 3.08
CA LEU A 142 9.61 4.46 2.92
C LEU A 142 8.77 4.38 1.64
N GLU A 143 8.03 5.43 1.29
CA GLU A 143 7.24 5.49 0.07
C GLU A 143 8.13 5.52 -1.18
N GLU A 144 9.22 6.30 -1.15
CA GLU A 144 10.21 6.35 -2.22
C GLU A 144 10.92 5.01 -2.41
N THR A 145 11.37 4.37 -1.32
CA THR A 145 12.00 3.04 -1.39
C THR A 145 11.03 1.98 -1.87
N ASN A 146 9.77 2.00 -1.43
CA ASN A 146 8.74 1.07 -1.91
C ASN A 146 8.46 1.27 -3.41
N ARG A 147 8.38 2.52 -3.87
CA ARG A 147 8.25 2.83 -5.29
C ARG A 147 9.44 2.27 -6.09
N GLN A 148 10.67 2.48 -5.64
CA GLN A 148 11.87 1.92 -6.29
C GLN A 148 11.87 0.39 -6.30
N LEU A 149 11.41 -0.26 -5.22
CA LEU A 149 11.27 -1.72 -5.17
C LEU A 149 10.22 -2.21 -6.17
N CYS A 150 9.10 -1.51 -6.31
CA CYS A 150 8.08 -1.82 -7.31
C CYS A 150 8.61 -1.68 -8.75
N GLU A 151 9.36 -0.61 -9.02
CA GLU A 151 10.02 -0.39 -10.32
C GLU A 151 11.02 -1.51 -10.63
N LYS A 152 11.93 -1.83 -9.69
CA LYS A 152 12.89 -2.94 -9.80
C LYS A 152 12.22 -4.30 -9.97
N ALA A 153 11.13 -4.57 -9.25
CA ALA A 153 10.36 -5.80 -9.42
C ALA A 153 9.71 -5.87 -10.81
N GLY A 154 9.23 -4.75 -11.34
CA GLY A 154 8.73 -4.64 -12.71
C GLY A 154 9.81 -4.89 -13.76
N GLU A 155 11.00 -4.32 -13.58
CA GLU A 155 12.17 -4.56 -14.43
C GLU A 155 12.58 -6.02 -14.40
N LEU A 156 12.66 -6.64 -13.22
CA LEU A 156 12.95 -8.06 -13.07
C LEU A 156 11.95 -8.91 -13.86
N ARG A 157 10.64 -8.66 -13.73
CA ARG A 157 9.61 -9.38 -14.52
C ARG A 157 9.79 -9.21 -16.03
N ARG A 158 10.25 -8.05 -16.51
CA ARG A 158 10.54 -7.85 -17.95
C ARG A 158 11.79 -8.60 -18.36
N SER A 159 12.85 -8.57 -17.55
CA SER A 159 14.10 -9.28 -17.80
C SER A 159 13.94 -10.81 -17.85
N LEU A 160 12.98 -11.36 -17.10
CA LEU A 160 12.68 -12.79 -17.08
C LEU A 160 11.85 -13.28 -18.29
N ARG A 161 11.53 -12.42 -19.27
CA ARG A 161 10.81 -12.86 -20.49
C ARG A 161 11.70 -13.63 -21.46
N ASP A 162 12.97 -13.22 -21.57
CA ASP A 162 13.93 -13.77 -22.52
C ASP A 162 15.05 -14.48 -21.75
N LEU A 163 14.84 -15.78 -21.48
CA LEU A 163 15.73 -16.63 -20.68
C LEU A 163 16.47 -17.69 -21.51
N ASP A 164 16.27 -17.69 -22.82
CA ASP A 164 16.97 -18.62 -23.71
C ASP A 164 18.47 -18.27 -23.73
N ILE A 165 19.28 -19.20 -23.23
CA ILE A 165 20.74 -19.09 -23.18
C ILE A 165 21.39 -20.18 -24.06
N SER A 166 22.56 -19.87 -24.62
CA SER A 166 23.36 -20.86 -25.34
C SER A 166 23.99 -21.87 -24.38
N GLN A 167 24.38 -23.03 -24.90
CA GLN A 167 25.06 -24.08 -24.11
C GLN A 167 26.40 -23.58 -23.54
N GLU A 168 27.14 -22.77 -24.29
CA GLU A 168 28.39 -22.15 -23.83
C GLU A 168 28.13 -21.23 -22.64
N ARG A 169 27.12 -20.36 -22.75
CA ARG A 169 26.75 -19.44 -21.67
C ARG A 169 26.23 -20.18 -20.43
N TYR A 170 25.51 -21.28 -20.62
CA TYR A 170 25.08 -22.14 -19.52
C TYR A 170 26.27 -22.72 -18.75
N GLN A 171 27.30 -23.22 -19.45
CA GLN A 171 28.49 -23.78 -18.81
C GLN A 171 29.28 -22.72 -18.04
N GLU A 172 29.43 -21.52 -18.61
CA GLU A 172 30.02 -20.37 -17.91
C GLU A 172 29.27 -20.05 -16.61
N LEU A 173 27.96 -19.88 -16.69
CA LEU A 173 27.13 -19.49 -15.55
C LEU A 173 27.04 -20.59 -14.48
N ARG A 174 27.03 -21.86 -14.88
CA ARG A 174 27.01 -23.01 -13.95
C ARG A 174 28.32 -23.17 -13.18
N SER A 175 29.43 -22.63 -13.69
CA SER A 175 30.72 -22.65 -12.99
C SER A 175 30.80 -21.63 -11.85
N LEU A 176 29.90 -20.64 -11.83
CA LEU A 176 29.87 -19.58 -10.83
C LEU A 176 29.01 -19.97 -9.62
N PRO A 177 29.37 -19.53 -8.39
CA PRO A 177 28.53 -19.68 -7.21
C PRO A 177 27.22 -18.90 -7.30
N GLU A 178 26.14 -19.42 -6.70
CA GLU A 178 24.80 -18.81 -6.74
C GLU A 178 24.78 -17.36 -6.20
N ASP A 179 25.57 -17.06 -5.18
CA ASP A 179 25.64 -15.72 -4.57
C ASP A 179 26.16 -14.62 -5.51
N LYS A 180 26.84 -15.02 -6.60
CA LYS A 180 27.40 -14.09 -7.60
C LYS A 180 26.52 -13.97 -8.84
N LEU A 181 25.50 -14.82 -8.96
CA LEU A 181 24.60 -14.80 -10.11
C LEU A 181 23.53 -13.74 -9.91
N SER A 182 23.21 -13.01 -10.98
CA SER A 182 21.98 -12.24 -10.99
C SER A 182 20.77 -13.19 -10.94
N ILE A 183 19.64 -12.69 -10.42
CA ILE A 183 18.38 -13.47 -10.39
C ILE A 183 18.01 -13.96 -11.80
N GLN A 184 18.22 -13.13 -12.83
CA GLN A 184 17.97 -13.50 -14.21
C GLN A 184 18.85 -14.67 -14.67
N GLU A 185 20.16 -14.61 -14.41
CA GLU A 185 21.09 -15.69 -14.77
C GLU A 185 20.79 -16.97 -14.02
N TYR A 186 20.49 -16.89 -12.73
CA TYR A 186 20.08 -18.04 -11.94
C TYR A 186 18.84 -18.72 -12.53
N VAL A 187 17.80 -17.93 -12.84
CA VAL A 187 16.57 -18.45 -13.44
C VAL A 187 16.83 -19.00 -14.85
N ALA A 188 17.71 -18.38 -15.64
CA ALA A 188 18.09 -18.85 -16.98
C ALA A 188 18.80 -20.22 -16.93
N ILE A 189 19.69 -20.45 -15.97
CA ILE A 189 20.32 -21.78 -15.74
C ILE A 189 19.23 -22.83 -15.47
N ARG A 190 18.31 -22.55 -14.55
CA ARG A 190 17.23 -23.48 -14.20
C ARG A 190 16.29 -23.74 -15.37
N PHE A 191 15.97 -22.71 -16.13
CA PHE A 191 15.14 -22.82 -17.33
C PHE A 191 15.83 -23.66 -18.40
N TYR A 192 17.13 -23.44 -18.63
CA TYR A 192 17.92 -24.23 -19.56
C TYR A 192 17.97 -25.72 -19.16
N GLU A 193 18.20 -26.02 -17.88
CA GLU A 193 18.21 -27.40 -17.35
C GLU A 193 16.89 -28.13 -17.58
N ALA A 194 15.76 -27.44 -17.46
CA ALA A 194 14.45 -28.01 -17.70
C ALA A 194 14.11 -28.13 -19.20
N MET A 195 14.47 -27.12 -20.01
CA MET A 195 14.06 -27.04 -21.41
C MET A 195 14.95 -27.83 -22.36
N ASN A 196 16.25 -27.88 -22.11
CA ASN A 196 17.20 -28.56 -23.00
C ASN A 196 16.92 -30.07 -23.20
N PRO A 197 16.59 -30.88 -22.18
CA PRO A 197 16.23 -32.28 -22.39
C PRO A 197 14.94 -32.43 -23.23
N LEU A 198 13.98 -31.52 -23.09
CA LEU A 198 12.76 -31.54 -23.91
C LEU A 198 13.05 -31.14 -25.36
N ARG A 199 13.89 -30.12 -25.57
CA ARG A 199 14.33 -29.69 -26.91
C ARG A 199 15.08 -30.82 -27.63
N THR A 200 15.99 -31.52 -26.95
CA THR A 200 16.73 -32.66 -27.52
C THR A 200 15.82 -33.87 -27.82
N GLN A 201 14.83 -34.16 -26.98
CA GLN A 201 13.82 -35.17 -27.29
C GLN A 201 12.98 -34.79 -28.51
N LEU A 202 12.58 -33.52 -28.64
CA LEU A 202 11.84 -33.03 -29.80
C LEU A 202 12.65 -33.15 -31.09
N THR A 203 13.93 -32.77 -31.08
CA THR A 203 14.79 -32.92 -32.26
C THR A 203 14.94 -34.39 -32.64
N HIS A 204 15.24 -35.25 -31.68
CA HIS A 204 15.36 -36.69 -31.91
C HIS A 204 14.06 -37.31 -32.47
N LEU A 205 12.90 -36.98 -31.89
CA LEU A 205 11.61 -37.45 -32.41
C LEU A 205 11.32 -36.91 -33.82
N SER A 206 11.73 -35.67 -34.12
CA SER A 206 11.57 -35.09 -35.46
C SER A 206 12.42 -35.81 -36.50
N GLU A 207 13.66 -36.17 -36.15
CA GLU A 207 14.57 -36.95 -37.00
C GLU A 207 14.07 -38.39 -37.20
N GLN A 208 13.56 -39.03 -36.14
CA GLN A 208 12.95 -40.35 -36.27
C GLN A 208 11.71 -40.31 -37.16
N LYS A 209 10.89 -39.26 -37.05
CA LYS A 209 9.72 -39.07 -37.91
C LYS A 209 10.14 -38.92 -39.37
N SER A 210 11.16 -38.12 -39.68
CA SER A 210 11.62 -37.97 -41.06
C SER A 210 12.16 -39.30 -41.59
N TYR A 211 13.00 -39.99 -40.82
CA TYR A 211 13.54 -41.30 -41.18
C TYR A 211 12.43 -42.32 -41.51
N LEU A 212 11.45 -42.49 -40.61
CA LEU A 212 10.34 -43.41 -40.82
C LEU A 212 9.47 -43.00 -42.03
N THR A 213 9.34 -41.71 -42.30
CA THR A 213 8.59 -41.22 -43.47
C THR A 213 9.32 -41.60 -44.76
N GLU A 214 10.64 -41.41 -44.81
CA GLU A 214 11.50 -41.78 -45.93
C GLU A 214 11.51 -43.31 -46.16
N GLU A 215 11.63 -44.11 -45.10
CA GLU A 215 11.53 -45.57 -45.20
C GLU A 215 10.17 -46.02 -45.76
N LEU A 216 9.09 -45.41 -45.28
CA LEU A 216 7.74 -45.72 -45.72
C LEU A 216 7.55 -45.35 -47.21
N GLU A 217 8.06 -44.21 -47.65
CA GLU A 217 8.09 -43.83 -49.07
C GLU A 217 8.90 -44.81 -49.93
N LEU A 218 10.06 -45.23 -49.45
CA LEU A 218 10.88 -46.24 -50.12
C LEU A 218 10.13 -47.57 -50.27
N HIS A 219 9.47 -48.03 -49.21
CA HIS A 219 8.64 -49.24 -49.25
C HIS A 219 7.43 -49.10 -50.18
N ARG A 220 6.77 -47.94 -50.19
CA ARG A 220 5.68 -47.65 -51.15
C ARG A 220 6.18 -47.72 -52.59
N ASN A 221 7.35 -47.16 -52.89
CA ASN A 221 7.92 -47.19 -54.23
C ASN A 221 8.34 -48.61 -54.64
N LYS A 222 8.99 -49.37 -53.74
CA LYS A 222 9.31 -50.79 -53.99
C LYS A 222 8.05 -51.62 -54.27
N MET A 223 6.98 -51.39 -53.52
CA MET A 223 5.69 -52.07 -53.72
C MET A 223 5.09 -51.73 -55.09
N LYS A 224 5.13 -50.46 -55.52
CA LYS A 224 4.66 -50.05 -56.86
C LYS A 224 5.42 -50.77 -57.98
N VAL A 225 6.75 -50.74 -57.94
CA VAL A 225 7.60 -51.40 -58.95
C VAL A 225 7.33 -52.92 -58.99
N LEU A 226 7.19 -53.56 -57.82
CA LEU A 226 6.90 -54.99 -57.76
C LEU A 226 5.50 -55.31 -58.34
N MET A 227 4.51 -54.46 -58.10
CA MET A 227 3.17 -54.60 -58.64
C MET A 227 3.15 -54.43 -60.17
N GLU A 228 3.87 -53.44 -60.68
CA GLU A 228 4.04 -53.22 -62.14
C GLU A 228 4.71 -54.43 -62.81
N SER A 229 5.80 -54.94 -62.23
CA SER A 229 6.48 -56.15 -62.73
C SER A 229 5.59 -57.40 -62.67
N TYR A 230 4.80 -57.56 -61.60
CA TYR A 230 3.84 -58.66 -61.49
C TYR A 230 2.75 -58.59 -62.57
N ASP A 231 2.23 -57.40 -62.85
CA ASP A 231 1.21 -57.20 -63.89
C ASP A 231 1.78 -57.43 -65.30
N GLU A 232 3.05 -57.07 -65.55
CA GLU A 232 3.76 -57.38 -66.78
C GLU A 232 3.95 -58.89 -66.98
N GLU A 233 4.48 -59.61 -65.99
CA GLU A 233 4.63 -61.07 -66.02
C GLU A 233 3.29 -61.77 -66.23
N ARG A 234 2.23 -61.29 -65.57
CA ARG A 234 0.88 -61.81 -65.76
C ARG A 234 0.42 -61.65 -67.21
N ARG A 235 0.67 -60.50 -67.84
CA ARG A 235 0.36 -60.27 -69.27
C ARG A 235 1.17 -61.19 -70.18
N LEU A 236 2.50 -61.27 -70.00
CA LEU A 236 3.38 -62.12 -70.79
C LEU A 236 2.99 -63.60 -70.69
N ARG A 237 2.66 -64.07 -69.48
CA ARG A 237 2.18 -65.44 -69.26
C ARG A 237 0.89 -65.71 -70.02
N SER A 238 -0.08 -64.80 -69.98
CA SER A 238 -1.32 -64.93 -70.77
C SER A 238 -1.06 -64.97 -72.28
N GLU A 239 -0.14 -64.15 -72.79
CA GLU A 239 0.26 -64.16 -74.20
C GLU A 239 0.94 -65.48 -74.62
N LEU A 240 1.84 -66.00 -73.77
CA LEU A 240 2.50 -67.28 -73.97
C LEU A 240 1.51 -68.45 -73.93
N GLU A 241 0.56 -68.45 -73.00
CA GLU A 241 -0.51 -69.45 -72.94
C GLU A 241 -1.35 -69.45 -74.23
N LEU A 242 -1.75 -68.28 -74.73
CA LEU A 242 -2.45 -68.15 -76.02
C LEU A 242 -1.61 -68.60 -77.21
N ARG A 243 -0.30 -68.35 -77.21
CA ARG A 243 0.61 -68.81 -78.27
C ARG A 243 0.80 -70.33 -78.22
N SER A 244 0.94 -70.90 -77.03
CA SER A 244 1.04 -72.34 -76.81
C SER A 244 -0.20 -73.06 -77.31
N GLN A 245 -1.39 -72.53 -77.01
CA GLN A 245 -2.66 -73.06 -77.50
C GLN A 245 -2.73 -73.05 -79.03
N ARG A 246 -2.35 -71.93 -79.67
CA ARG A 246 -2.28 -71.82 -81.14
C ARG A 246 -1.33 -72.84 -81.76
N LEU A 247 -0.10 -72.94 -81.26
CA LEU A 247 0.88 -73.91 -81.75
C LEU A 247 0.42 -75.36 -81.55
N THR A 248 -0.33 -75.64 -80.48
CA THR A 248 -0.90 -76.98 -80.24
C THR A 248 -1.93 -77.33 -81.31
N LEU A 249 -2.77 -76.37 -81.72
CA LEU A 249 -3.73 -76.54 -82.81
C LEU A 249 -3.02 -76.72 -84.16
N GLU A 250 -2.07 -75.86 -84.51
CA GLU A 250 -1.29 -75.99 -85.76
C GLU A 250 -0.54 -77.33 -85.84
N LEU A 251 -0.01 -77.82 -84.71
CA LEU A 251 0.65 -79.12 -84.62
C LEU A 251 -0.34 -80.28 -84.78
N ALA A 252 -1.58 -80.14 -84.29
CA ALA A 252 -2.64 -81.12 -84.53
C ALA A 252 -3.04 -81.16 -86.03
N ASP A 253 -3.23 -80.00 -86.65
CA ASP A 253 -3.59 -79.87 -88.06
C ASP A 253 -2.50 -80.46 -88.98
N THR A 254 -1.23 -80.15 -88.72
CA THR A 254 -0.10 -80.72 -89.49
C THR A 254 0.03 -82.22 -89.30
N LYS A 255 -0.18 -82.75 -88.08
CA LYS A 255 -0.24 -84.20 -87.85
C LYS A 255 -1.37 -84.86 -88.64
N GLN A 256 -2.54 -84.23 -88.70
CA GLN A 256 -3.66 -84.74 -89.49
C GLN A 256 -3.31 -84.76 -91.00
N LEU A 257 -2.72 -83.68 -91.53
CA LEU A 257 -2.28 -83.62 -92.92
C LEU A 257 -1.25 -84.70 -93.27
N ILE A 258 -0.31 -84.97 -92.36
CA ILE A 258 0.67 -86.06 -92.51
C ILE A 258 -0.06 -87.40 -92.54
N GLN A 259 -0.97 -87.67 -91.59
CA GLN A 259 -1.75 -88.91 -91.55
C GLN A 259 -2.58 -89.12 -92.83
N GLU A 260 -3.23 -88.08 -93.35
CA GLU A 260 -3.95 -88.13 -94.62
C GLU A 260 -3.03 -88.39 -95.83
N GLY A 261 -1.82 -87.84 -95.80
CA GLY A 261 -0.78 -88.07 -96.81
C GLY A 261 -0.25 -89.50 -96.77
N ASP A 262 0.03 -90.02 -95.57
CA ASP A 262 0.47 -91.38 -95.34
C ASP A 262 -0.62 -92.38 -95.74
N TYR A 263 -1.89 -92.13 -95.37
CA TYR A 263 -3.02 -92.93 -95.81
C TYR A 263 -3.13 -92.99 -97.34
N ARG A 264 -3.01 -91.84 -98.02
CA ARG A 264 -3.01 -91.79 -99.50
C ARG A 264 -1.85 -92.58 -100.10
N ARG A 265 -0.66 -92.51 -99.50
CA ARG A 265 0.54 -93.24 -99.95
C ARG A 265 0.39 -94.74 -99.76
N ASP A 266 -0.06 -95.18 -98.59
CA ASP A 266 -0.24 -96.58 -98.23
C ASP A 266 -1.37 -97.24 -99.04
N ASN A 267 -2.41 -96.47 -99.39
CA ASN A 267 -3.51 -96.95 -100.23
C ASN A 267 -3.20 -96.92 -101.74
N TYR A 268 -2.14 -96.21 -102.17
CA TYR A 268 -1.79 -96.09 -103.58
C TYR A 268 -1.54 -97.44 -104.29
N PRO A 269 -0.84 -98.43 -103.70
CA PRO A 269 -0.68 -99.75 -104.32
C PRO A 269 -2.01 -100.47 -104.55
N ASN A 270 -2.99 -100.31 -103.65
CA ASN A 270 -4.32 -100.91 -103.81
C ASN A 270 -5.07 -100.24 -104.96
N ILE A 271 -5.11 -98.90 -104.99
CA ILE A 271 -5.72 -98.13 -106.10
C ILE A 271 -5.03 -98.46 -107.43
N LYS A 272 -3.70 -98.59 -107.42
CA LYS A 272 -2.92 -98.95 -108.62
C LYS A 272 -3.29 -100.36 -109.10
N ARG A 273 -3.39 -101.33 -108.19
CA ARG A 273 -3.84 -102.69 -108.54
C ARG A 273 -5.25 -102.67 -109.12
N GLU A 274 -6.19 -101.98 -108.50
CA GLU A 274 -7.56 -101.83 -108.99
C GLU A 274 -7.58 -101.19 -110.39
N ARG A 275 -6.81 -100.13 -110.59
CA ARG A 275 -6.64 -99.51 -111.92
C ARG A 275 -6.05 -100.50 -112.93
N ASP A 276 -4.98 -101.20 -112.58
CA ASP A 276 -4.32 -102.16 -113.46
C ASP A 276 -5.27 -103.32 -113.82
N THR A 277 -6.12 -103.76 -112.87
CA THR A 277 -7.18 -104.74 -113.14
C THR A 277 -8.26 -104.17 -114.07
N PHE A 278 -8.74 -102.94 -113.83
CA PHE A 278 -9.71 -102.32 -114.72
C PHE A 278 -9.14 -102.06 -116.12
N GLU A 279 -7.87 -101.70 -116.24
CA GLU A 279 -7.18 -101.57 -117.54
C GLU A 279 -7.05 -102.92 -118.26
N ALA A 280 -6.78 -104.00 -117.52
CA ALA A 280 -6.74 -105.35 -118.08
C ALA A 280 -8.13 -105.79 -118.57
N ASP A 281 -9.17 -105.58 -117.75
CA ASP A 281 -10.56 -105.86 -118.09
C ASP A 281 -11.02 -105.04 -119.30
N LEU A 282 -10.67 -103.75 -119.36
CA LEU A 282 -10.93 -102.88 -120.51
C LEU A 282 -10.25 -103.42 -121.78
N LYS A 283 -8.96 -103.78 -121.72
CA LYS A 283 -8.24 -104.37 -122.86
C LYS A 283 -8.86 -105.69 -123.30
N GLU A 284 -9.29 -106.52 -122.37
CA GLU A 284 -10.00 -107.76 -122.69
C GLU A 284 -11.35 -107.48 -123.35
N LEU A 285 -12.11 -106.51 -122.84
CA LEU A 285 -13.39 -106.11 -123.42
C LEU A 285 -13.22 -105.49 -124.80
N THR A 286 -12.21 -104.64 -125.02
CA THR A 286 -11.87 -104.07 -126.33
C THR A 286 -11.48 -105.19 -127.30
N LYS A 287 -10.66 -106.17 -126.90
CA LYS A 287 -10.35 -107.35 -127.73
C LYS A 287 -11.61 -108.14 -128.08
N ARG A 288 -12.50 -108.37 -127.11
CA ARG A 288 -13.78 -109.05 -127.35
C ARG A 288 -14.64 -108.25 -128.34
N PHE A 289 -14.65 -106.93 -128.25
CA PHE A 289 -15.36 -106.06 -129.19
C PHE A 289 -14.75 -106.10 -130.60
N GLU A 290 -13.41 -106.03 -130.71
CA GLU A 290 -12.67 -106.18 -131.98
C GLU A 290 -12.89 -107.57 -132.64
N THR A 291 -13.12 -108.63 -131.84
CA THR A 291 -13.49 -109.96 -132.36
C THR A 291 -14.97 -110.08 -132.76
N VAL A 292 -15.83 -109.16 -132.34
CA VAL A 292 -17.26 -109.10 -132.70
C VAL A 292 -17.48 -108.20 -133.93
N GLU A 293 -16.56 -107.29 -134.24
CA GLU A 293 -16.56 -106.44 -135.45
C GLU A 293 -15.82 -107.07 -136.67
N ARG A 294 -15.48 -108.37 -136.63
CA ARG A 294 -15.00 -109.18 -137.77
C ARG A 294 -15.97 -110.31 -138.09
#